data_AF-A0A485BVB6-F1
#
_entry.id   AF-A0A485BVB6-F1
#
_cell.length_a   1.000
_cell.length_b   1.000
_cell.length_c   1.000
_cell.angle_alpha   90.00
_cell.angle_beta   90.00
_cell.angle_gamma   90.00
#
_symmetry.space_group_name_H-M   'P 1'
#
loop_
_entity.id
_entity.type
_entity.pdbx_description
1 polymer ?
#
loop_
_entity_poly.entity_id
_entity_poly.type
_entity_poly.pdbx_seq_one_letter_code
_entity_poly.pdbx_strand_id
1 'polypeptide(L)'
;MYRELFEEVGLSRKDVRILASTRNWLRYKLPKRLVRWDTKPVCIGQKQKWFLLQLIGSDAEINMQTSSTPEFDGWRWVSYWYPVRQVVSFKRDVYRRVMKEFASVTMSLAESAPKPQSAPAYRRKRG
;
A
#
# COMPACT_ATOMS: atom_id res chain seq x y z
N MET A 1 3.66 9.38 -8.37
CA MET A 1 2.50 8.65 -7.83
C MET A 1 1.86 7.84 -8.93
N TYR A 2 1.09 8.42 -9.87
CA TYR A 2 0.45 7.60 -10.92
C TYR A 2 1.41 6.83 -11.83
N ARG A 3 2.62 7.35 -12.10
CA ARG A 3 3.67 6.60 -12.81
C ARG A 3 4.04 5.32 -12.06
N GLU A 4 4.43 5.43 -10.80
CA GLU A 4 4.74 4.29 -9.90
C GLU A 4 3.56 3.32 -9.76
N LEU A 5 2.33 3.84 -9.65
CA LEU A 5 1.12 3.02 -9.58
C LEU A 5 0.97 2.14 -10.83
N PHE A 6 1.24 2.70 -12.01
CA PHE A 6 1.18 1.95 -13.25
C PHE A 6 2.37 0.98 -13.38
N GLU A 7 3.59 1.42 -13.09
CA GLU A 7 4.80 0.60 -13.24
C GLU A 7 4.81 -0.61 -12.31
N GLU A 8 4.37 -0.45 -11.05
CA GLU A 8 4.49 -1.48 -10.01
C GLU A 8 3.18 -2.22 -9.70
N VAL A 9 2.01 -1.66 -10.08
CA VAL A 9 0.69 -2.24 -9.76
C VAL A 9 -0.19 -2.38 -11.01
N GLY A 10 0.21 -1.83 -12.16
CA GLY A 10 -0.53 -1.91 -13.42
C GLY A 10 -1.78 -1.03 -13.49
N LEU A 11 -2.09 -0.28 -12.42
CA LEU A 11 -3.33 0.49 -12.33
C LEU A 11 -3.18 1.89 -12.92
N SER A 12 -4.24 2.36 -13.56
CA SER A 12 -4.35 3.69 -14.12
C SER A 12 -5.20 4.63 -13.25
N ARG A 13 -5.31 5.90 -13.65
CA ARG A 13 -6.05 6.92 -12.87
C ARG A 13 -7.54 6.61 -12.70
N LYS A 14 -8.13 5.87 -13.64
CA LYS A 14 -9.56 5.51 -13.59
C LYS A 14 -9.86 4.35 -12.63
N ASP A 15 -8.83 3.60 -12.23
CA ASP A 15 -9.00 2.39 -11.42
C ASP A 15 -8.93 2.71 -9.92
N VAL A 16 -8.50 3.92 -9.57
CA VAL A 16 -8.34 4.37 -8.18
C VAL A 16 -8.94 5.76 -7.94
N ARG A 17 -9.34 6.02 -6.69
CA ARG A 17 -9.70 7.35 -6.20
C ARG A 17 -8.73 7.76 -5.09
N ILE A 18 -8.15 8.96 -5.18
CA ILE A 18 -7.34 9.52 -4.11
C ILE A 18 -8.27 9.96 -2.97
N LEU A 19 -8.04 9.43 -1.77
CA LEU A 19 -8.77 9.80 -0.56
C LEU A 19 -8.02 10.81 0.29
N ALA A 20 -6.70 10.67 0.38
CA ALA A 20 -5.85 11.54 1.17
C ALA A 20 -4.42 11.53 0.65
N SER A 21 -3.64 12.52 1.07
CA SER A 21 -2.18 12.50 0.95
C SER A 21 -1.56 13.05 2.22
N THR A 22 -0.34 12.62 2.56
CA THR A 22 0.34 13.12 3.75
C THR A 22 0.59 14.62 3.63
N ARG A 23 0.30 15.37 4.69
CA ARG A 23 0.47 16.84 4.72
C ARG A 23 1.92 17.26 4.45
N ASN A 24 2.85 16.56 5.09
CA ASN A 24 4.27 16.85 5.03
C ASN A 24 5.06 15.68 4.43
N TRP A 25 6.25 15.99 3.94
CA TRP A 25 7.19 14.97 3.51
C TRP A 25 7.76 14.20 4.71
N LEU A 26 7.65 12.87 4.66
CA LEU A 26 8.23 11.97 5.64
C LEU A 26 9.60 11.49 5.15
N ARG A 27 10.51 11.23 6.09
CA ARG A 27 11.89 10.85 5.76
C ARG A 27 12.31 9.65 6.57
N TYR A 28 13.07 8.77 5.94
CA TYR A 28 13.84 7.74 6.63
C TYR A 28 15.27 7.73 6.11
N LYS A 29 16.19 7.28 6.97
CA LYS A 29 17.59 7.04 6.61
C LYS A 29 17.78 5.56 6.33
N LEU A 30 18.61 5.24 5.34
CA LEU A 30 19.06 3.88 5.10
C LEU A 30 20.07 3.49 6.20
N PRO A 31 20.01 2.24 6.70
CA PRO A 31 21.12 1.67 7.46
C PRO A 31 22.42 1.77 6.66
N LYS A 32 23.56 2.07 7.31
CA LYS A 32 24.87 2.28 6.62
C LYS A 32 25.22 1.17 5.63
N ARG A 33 24.89 -0.09 5.95
CA ARG A 33 25.14 -1.27 5.10
C ARG A 33 24.32 -1.31 3.80
N LEU A 34 23.22 -0.57 3.73
CA LEU A 34 22.34 -0.48 2.55
C LEU A 34 22.60 0.81 1.74
N VAL A 35 23.50 1.68 2.19
CA VAL A 35 23.89 2.88 1.45
C VAL A 35 24.85 2.46 0.34
N ARG A 36 24.53 2.86 -0.90
CA ARG A 36 25.35 2.65 -2.09
C ARG A 36 26.39 3.77 -2.22
N TRP A 37 27.60 3.51 -1.75
CA TRP A 37 28.68 4.50 -1.65
C TRP A 37 29.37 4.82 -2.99
N ASP A 38 29.10 4.03 -4.03
CA ASP A 38 29.53 4.19 -5.41
C ASP A 38 28.73 5.28 -6.16
N THR A 39 27.56 5.67 -5.63
CA THR A 39 26.72 6.73 -6.23
C THR A 39 27.15 8.12 -5.75
N LYS A 40 27.26 9.09 -6.68
CA LYS A 40 27.50 10.51 -6.37
C LYS A 40 26.35 11.37 -6.92
N PRO A 41 25.65 12.15 -6.09
CA PRO A 41 25.78 12.25 -4.63
C PRO A 41 25.30 10.99 -3.89
N VAL A 42 25.89 10.71 -2.72
CA VAL A 42 25.52 9.54 -1.92
C VAL A 42 24.08 9.67 -1.41
N CYS A 43 23.23 8.72 -1.77
CA CYS A 43 21.85 8.67 -1.30
C CYS A 43 21.77 7.99 0.08
N ILE A 44 21.51 8.78 1.13
CA ILE A 44 21.47 8.30 2.52
C ILE A 44 20.07 7.86 3.00
N GLY A 45 19.05 7.97 2.16
CA GLY A 45 17.67 7.82 2.58
C GLY A 45 16.68 8.31 1.53
N GLN A 46 15.41 8.35 1.91
CA GLN A 46 14.36 8.86 1.03
C GLN A 46 13.50 9.89 1.75
N LYS A 47 12.99 10.83 0.96
CA LYS A 47 11.96 11.80 1.32
C LYS A 47 10.71 11.43 0.52
N GLN A 48 9.63 11.07 1.19
CA GLN A 48 8.43 10.50 0.59
C GLN A 48 7.17 11.30 0.93
N LYS A 49 6.28 11.43 -0.05
CA LYS A 49 4.90 11.89 0.13
C LYS A 49 4.00 10.71 -0.18
N TRP A 50 3.12 10.36 0.74
CA TRP A 50 2.25 9.19 0.64
C TRP A 50 0.85 9.60 0.19
N PHE A 51 0.18 8.68 -0.49
CA PHE A 51 -1.19 8.85 -0.98
C PHE A 51 -2.01 7.65 -0.54
N LEU A 52 -3.20 7.91 0.00
CA LEU A 52 -4.20 6.90 0.30
C LEU A 52 -5.12 6.77 -0.91
N LEU A 53 -5.17 5.58 -1.49
CA LEU A 53 -5.99 5.28 -2.65
C LEU A 53 -7.10 4.30 -2.26
N GLN A 54 -8.31 4.56 -2.74
CA GLN A 54 -9.38 3.58 -2.80
C GLN A 54 -9.33 2.91 -4.16
N LEU A 55 -9.23 1.59 -4.20
CA LEU A 55 -9.46 0.85 -5.43
C LEU A 55 -10.95 0.94 -5.79
N ILE A 56 -11.26 1.41 -6.99
CA ILE A 56 -12.63 1.47 -7.53
C ILE A 56 -12.82 0.48 -8.69
N GLY A 57 -11.74 0.03 -9.30
CA GLY A 57 -11.74 -1.07 -10.27
C GLY A 57 -11.84 -2.45 -9.61
N SER A 58 -11.77 -3.49 -10.43
CA SER A 58 -11.70 -4.88 -9.97
C SER A 58 -10.29 -5.22 -9.49
N ASP A 59 -10.20 -6.11 -8.49
CA ASP A 59 -8.92 -6.68 -8.04
C ASP A 59 -8.16 -7.39 -9.18
N ALA A 60 -8.88 -7.87 -10.21
CA ALA A 60 -8.30 -8.50 -11.40
C ALA A 60 -7.51 -7.53 -12.30
N GLU A 61 -7.71 -6.22 -12.16
CA GLU A 61 -6.96 -5.21 -12.91
C GLU A 61 -5.56 -4.99 -12.34
N ILE A 62 -5.27 -5.48 -11.13
CA ILE A 62 -3.95 -5.35 -10.52
C ILE A 62 -2.97 -6.30 -11.23
N ASN A 63 -1.98 -5.72 -11.89
CA ASN A 63 -0.91 -6.44 -12.56
C ASN A 63 0.46 -5.89 -12.14
N MET A 64 1.20 -6.68 -11.36
CA MET A 64 2.54 -6.31 -10.86
C MET A 64 3.67 -6.68 -11.84
N GLN A 65 3.35 -7.26 -13.00
CA GLN A 65 4.31 -7.74 -14.00
C GLN A 65 4.47 -6.78 -15.18
N THR A 66 4.13 -5.50 -14.99
CA THR A 66 4.20 -4.46 -16.02
C THR A 66 5.60 -3.91 -16.28
N SER A 67 6.50 -4.02 -15.30
CA SER A 67 7.91 -3.62 -15.41
C SER A 67 8.79 -4.76 -15.89
N SER A 68 9.87 -4.45 -16.62
CA SER A 68 10.89 -5.45 -17.01
C SER A 68 11.66 -6.01 -15.81
N THR A 69 11.67 -5.27 -14.70
CA THR A 69 12.21 -5.70 -13.41
C THR A 69 11.17 -5.39 -12.32
N PRO A 70 10.20 -6.29 -12.09
CA PRO A 70 9.12 -6.08 -11.13
C PRO A 70 9.62 -5.84 -9.69
N GLU A 71 9.04 -4.89 -8.95
CA GLU A 71 9.31 -4.75 -7.51
C GLU A 71 8.59 -5.84 -6.69
N PHE A 72 7.44 -6.33 -7.16
CA PHE A 72 6.57 -7.23 -6.44
C PHE A 72 6.24 -8.50 -7.23
N ASP A 73 6.31 -9.65 -6.57
CA ASP A 73 5.86 -10.94 -7.14
C ASP A 73 4.34 -11.09 -7.11
N GLY A 74 3.67 -10.43 -6.16
CA GLY A 74 2.23 -10.52 -5.97
C GLY A 74 1.75 -9.78 -4.72
N TRP A 75 0.46 -9.90 -4.42
CA TRP A 75 -0.18 -9.12 -3.37
C TRP A 75 -1.33 -9.87 -2.68
N ARG A 76 -1.75 -9.33 -1.53
CA ARG A 76 -2.98 -9.72 -0.85
C ARG A 76 -3.49 -8.56 0.01
N TRP A 77 -4.81 -8.47 0.17
CA TRP A 77 -5.38 -7.59 1.18
C TRP A 77 -5.03 -8.07 2.59
N VAL A 78 -4.74 -7.12 3.48
CA VAL A 78 -4.37 -7.38 4.88
C VAL A 78 -5.08 -6.39 5.80
N SER A 79 -5.22 -6.75 7.08
CA SER A 79 -5.75 -5.84 8.08
C SER A 79 -4.94 -4.55 8.13
N TYR A 80 -5.62 -3.41 8.31
CA TYR A 80 -5.03 -2.08 8.20
C TYR A 80 -3.70 -1.94 8.97
N TRP A 81 -3.62 -2.34 10.24
CA TRP A 81 -2.41 -2.16 11.04
C TRP A 81 -1.29 -3.18 10.79
N TYR A 82 -1.50 -4.18 9.93
CA TYR A 82 -0.54 -5.25 9.66
C TYR A 82 0.81 -4.76 9.08
N PRO A 83 0.86 -3.84 8.08
CA PRO A 83 2.12 -3.42 7.46
C PRO A 83 3.09 -2.75 8.43
N VAL A 84 2.60 -2.04 9.46
CA VAL A 84 3.44 -1.39 10.46
C VAL A 84 4.30 -2.41 11.23
N ARG A 85 3.79 -3.63 11.43
CA ARG A 85 4.52 -4.69 12.15
C ARG A 85 5.51 -5.45 11.25
N GLN A 86 5.18 -5.59 9.97
CA GLN A 86 5.94 -6.44 9.04
C GLN A 86 7.00 -5.70 8.23
N VAL A 87 6.85 -4.38 8.04
CA VAL A 87 7.83 -3.61 7.27
C VAL A 87 9.21 -3.66 7.91
N VAL A 88 10.25 -3.64 7.06
CA VAL A 88 11.65 -3.50 7.47
C VAL A 88 11.83 -2.38 8.49
N SER A 89 12.65 -2.64 9.51
CA SER A 89 12.71 -1.84 10.74
C SER A 89 12.94 -0.35 10.51
N PHE A 90 13.81 0.01 9.56
CA PHE A 90 14.16 1.42 9.28
C PHE A 90 13.05 2.22 8.59
N LYS A 91 12.02 1.56 8.02
CA LYS A 91 10.82 2.22 7.46
C LYS A 91 9.65 2.27 8.46
N ARG A 92 9.73 1.55 9.58
CA ARG A 92 8.61 1.35 10.52
C ARG A 92 8.04 2.65 11.07
N ASP A 93 8.88 3.64 11.37
CA ASP A 93 8.41 4.93 11.89
C ASP A 93 7.63 5.73 10.84
N VAL A 94 8.11 5.75 9.59
CA VAL A 94 7.39 6.38 8.48
C VAL A 94 6.04 5.69 8.28
N TYR A 95 6.01 4.35 8.24
CA TYR A 95 4.77 3.59 8.10
C TYR A 95 3.79 3.88 9.24
N ARG A 96 4.26 3.90 10.50
CA ARG A 96 3.40 4.23 11.64
C ARG A 96 2.75 5.60 11.51
N ARG A 97 3.51 6.62 11.07
CA ARG A 97 3.00 7.99 10.87
C ARG A 97 1.98 8.06 9.74
N VAL A 98 2.29 7.45 8.59
CA VAL A 98 1.38 7.40 7.43
C VAL A 98 0.07 6.74 7.80
N MET A 99 0.12 5.54 8.39
CA MET A 99 -1.06 4.76 8.75
C MET A 99 -1.88 5.47 9.83
N LYS A 100 -1.24 6.16 10.79
CA LYS A 100 -1.97 6.96 11.77
C LYS A 100 -2.68 8.16 11.12
N GLU A 101 -2.04 8.84 10.17
CA GLU A 101 -2.62 9.99 9.47
C GLU A 101 -3.82 9.59 8.59
N PHE A 102 -3.77 8.39 8.01
CA PHE A 102 -4.84 7.87 7.13
C PHE A 102 -5.93 7.08 7.87
N ALA A 103 -5.73 6.74 9.15
CA ALA A 103 -6.62 5.85 9.88
C ALA A 103 -8.06 6.35 9.93
N SER A 104 -8.29 7.62 10.23
CA SER A 104 -9.65 8.17 10.33
C SER A 104 -10.41 8.01 9.01
N VAL A 105 -9.78 8.37 7.89
CA VAL A 105 -10.37 8.27 6.55
C VAL A 105 -10.69 6.81 6.20
N THR A 106 -9.76 5.89 6.48
CA THR A 106 -9.97 4.47 6.18
C THR A 106 -11.03 3.81 7.05
N MET A 107 -11.06 4.12 8.35
CA MET A 107 -12.04 3.52 9.28
C MET A 107 -13.46 4.03 8.99
N SER A 108 -13.64 5.32 8.70
CA SER A 108 -14.96 5.86 8.32
C SER A 108 -15.50 5.21 7.04
N LEU A 109 -14.64 4.91 6.07
CA LEU A 109 -15.05 4.17 4.86
C LEU A 109 -15.48 2.74 5.17
N ALA A 110 -14.76 2.04 6.05
CA ALA A 110 -15.10 0.68 6.46
C ALA A 110 -16.45 0.61 7.19
N GLU A 111 -16.79 1.63 7.98
CA GLU A 111 -18.10 1.74 8.64
C GLU A 111 -19.24 2.01 7.66
N SER A 112 -18.98 2.76 6.60
CA SER A 112 -19.97 3.07 5.55
C SER A 112 -20.19 1.94 4.53
N ALA A 113 -19.30 0.94 4.50
CA ALA A 113 -19.38 -0.15 3.54
C ALA A 113 -20.53 -1.12 3.90
N PRO A 114 -21.35 -1.57 2.93
CA PRO A 114 -22.39 -2.54 3.19
C PRO A 114 -21.77 -3.84 3.72
N LYS A 115 -22.28 -4.34 4.83
CA LYS A 115 -21.85 -5.63 5.39
C LYS A 115 -22.07 -6.72 4.32
N PRO A 116 -21.09 -7.61 4.08
CA PRO A 116 -21.31 -8.73 3.18
C PRO A 116 -22.50 -9.54 3.70
N GLN A 117 -23.52 -9.69 2.86
CA GLN A 117 -24.64 -10.58 3.15
C GLN A 117 -24.07 -11.98 3.34
N SER A 118 -24.29 -12.55 4.53
CA SER A 118 -23.89 -13.92 4.85
C SER A 118 -24.42 -14.87 3.78
N ALA A 119 -23.52 -15.56 3.07
CA ALA A 119 -23.91 -16.65 2.17
C ALA A 119 -24.67 -17.72 2.98
N PRO A 120 -25.76 -18.30 2.45
CA PRO A 120 -26.52 -19.32 3.16
C PRO A 120 -25.61 -20.51 3.46
N ALA A 121 -25.61 -20.95 4.72
CA ALA A 121 -24.85 -22.10 5.18
C ALA A 121 -25.21 -23.33 4.35
N TYR A 122 -24.24 -23.87 3.60
CA TYR A 122 -24.40 -25.12 2.88
C TYR A 122 -24.61 -26.26 3.88
N ARG A 123 -25.88 -26.63 4.09
CA ARG A 123 -26.29 -27.75 4.95
C ARG A 123 -25.84 -29.05 4.28
N ARG A 124 -24.67 -29.57 4.67
CA ARG A 124 -24.24 -30.93 4.32
C ARG A 124 -25.30 -31.92 4.84
N LYS A 125 -26.09 -32.51 3.93
CA LYS A 125 -26.84 -33.74 4.22
C LYS A 125 -25.81 -34.86 4.44
N ARG A 126 -25.75 -35.39 5.66
CA ARG A 126 -25.13 -36.70 5.91
C ARG A 126 -26.11 -37.76 5.39
N GLY A 127 -25.65 -38.57 4.45
CA GLY A 127 -26.21 -39.89 4.18
C GLY A 127 -25.63 -40.91 5.15
#